data_AF-A0A7S1HN97-F1
#
_entry.id   AF-A0A7S1HN97-F1
#
_cell.length_a   1.000
_cell.length_b   1.000
_cell.length_c   1.000
_cell.angle_alpha   90.00
_cell.angle_beta   90.00
_cell.angle_gamma   90.00
#
_symmetry.space_group_name_H-M   'P 1'
#
loop_
_entity.id
_entity.type
_entity.pdbx_description
1 polymer ?
#
loop_
_entity_poly.entity_id
_entity_poly.type
_entity_poly.pdbx_seq_one_letter_code
_entity_poly.pdbx_strand_id
1 'polypeptide(L)'
;MDVVPEGASKQDRRWYARTERLAGYLDVHYSFTEDHRVSVWTHLLSVVHNEVAYRALVALGHHPLATELLATVHHTDTRLQQRLSRAVHALSHWCEPIACSPFLPTFLLPFIRFFGRDEHAAVEATIMFVTNWASSWFEYWPAPPLHILSVAERLAYLQDPPLVKHMVRVGAGTND
;
A
#
# COMPACT_ATOMS: atom_id res chain seq x y z
N MET A 1 -12.29 -14.49 0.28
CA MET A 1 -12.07 -15.01 -1.09
C MET A 1 -13.26 -14.56 -1.90
N ASP A 2 -13.05 -13.60 -2.80
CA ASP A 2 -14.14 -12.93 -3.50
C ASP A 2 -14.86 -13.91 -4.43
N VAL A 3 -16.17 -14.05 -4.24
CA VAL A 3 -17.05 -14.89 -5.06
C VAL A 3 -17.05 -14.33 -6.48
N VAL A 4 -16.85 -15.18 -7.49
CA VAL A 4 -16.93 -14.76 -8.90
C VAL A 4 -18.30 -14.13 -9.16
N PRO A 5 -18.38 -12.84 -9.56
CA PRO A 5 -19.65 -12.16 -9.75
C PRO A 5 -20.51 -12.84 -10.83
N GLU A 6 -21.83 -12.92 -10.61
CA GLU A 6 -22.77 -13.33 -11.66
C GLU A 6 -22.68 -12.35 -12.84
N GLY A 7 -22.32 -12.86 -14.03
CA GLY A 7 -22.08 -12.05 -15.24
C GLY A 7 -20.61 -11.76 -15.57
N ALA A 8 -19.65 -12.27 -14.78
CA ALA A 8 -18.22 -12.08 -15.03
C ALA A 8 -17.79 -12.55 -16.43
N SER A 9 -17.01 -11.71 -17.13
CA SER A 9 -16.52 -11.97 -18.48
C SER A 9 -15.59 -13.19 -18.52
N LYS A 10 -15.32 -13.72 -19.72
CA LYS A 10 -14.37 -14.83 -19.89
C LYS A 10 -12.97 -14.49 -19.35
N GLN A 11 -12.58 -13.22 -19.43
CA GLN A 11 -11.31 -12.73 -18.94
C GLN A 11 -11.28 -12.68 -17.41
N ASP A 12 -12.36 -12.21 -16.78
CA ASP A 12 -12.49 -12.17 -15.31
C ASP A 12 -12.47 -13.57 -14.73
N ARG A 13 -13.20 -14.51 -15.32
CA ARG A 13 -13.20 -15.92 -14.89
C ARG A 13 -11.79 -16.53 -14.97
N ARG A 14 -11.02 -16.20 -16.01
CA ARG A 14 -9.63 -16.65 -16.15
C ARG A 14 -8.72 -16.03 -15.09
N TRP A 15 -8.95 -14.77 -14.72
CA TRP A 15 -8.25 -14.10 -13.64
C TRP A 15 -8.53 -14.81 -12.31
N TYR A 16 -9.80 -15.00 -11.92
CA TYR A 16 -10.16 -15.65 -10.66
C TYR A 16 -9.56 -17.06 -10.52
N ALA A 17 -9.67 -17.89 -11.57
CA ALA A 17 -9.11 -19.24 -11.56
C ALA A 17 -7.58 -19.26 -11.42
N ARG A 18 -6.88 -18.24 -11.94
CA ARG A 18 -5.44 -18.10 -11.77
C ARG A 18 -5.09 -17.62 -10.37
N THR A 19 -5.81 -16.62 -9.85
CA THR A 19 -5.64 -16.08 -8.49
C THR A 19 -5.84 -17.18 -7.44
N GLU A 20 -6.88 -18.01 -7.57
CA GLU A 20 -7.15 -19.12 -6.66
C GLU A 20 -6.00 -20.13 -6.62
N ARG A 21 -5.43 -20.50 -7.78
CA ARG A 21 -4.26 -21.38 -7.84
C ARG A 21 -3.02 -20.78 -7.17
N LEU A 22 -2.81 -19.48 -7.35
CA LEU A 22 -1.68 -18.77 -6.76
C LEU A 22 -1.84 -18.64 -5.23
N ALA A 23 -3.06 -18.40 -4.75
CA ALA A 23 -3.38 -18.39 -3.33
C ALA A 23 -3.13 -19.77 -2.71
N GLY A 24 -3.64 -20.85 -3.32
CA GLY A 24 -3.39 -22.22 -2.85
C GLY A 24 -1.90 -22.59 -2.84
N TYR A 25 -1.11 -22.05 -3.77
CA TYR A 25 0.35 -22.22 -3.74
C TYR A 25 0.99 -21.50 -2.54
N LEU A 26 0.56 -20.26 -2.24
CA LEU A 26 1.04 -19.51 -1.07
C LEU A 26 0.68 -20.18 0.25
N ASP A 27 -0.52 -20.78 0.34
CA ASP A 27 -0.96 -21.47 1.55
C ASP A 27 -0.05 -22.66 1.92
N VAL A 28 0.56 -23.30 0.91
CA VAL A 28 1.46 -24.45 1.09
C VAL A 28 2.93 -24.02 1.22
N HIS A 29 3.38 -23.08 0.39
CA HIS A 29 4.81 -22.75 0.24
C HIS A 29 5.23 -21.44 0.90
N TYR A 30 4.28 -20.63 1.38
CA TYR A 30 4.47 -19.31 2.02
C TYR A 30 5.21 -18.25 1.19
N SER A 31 5.75 -18.60 0.03
CA SER A 31 6.45 -17.68 -0.86
C SER A 31 6.52 -18.21 -2.29
N PHE A 32 6.58 -17.31 -3.27
CA PHE A 32 6.93 -17.65 -4.65
C PHE A 32 8.45 -17.59 -4.85
N THR A 33 8.95 -18.31 -5.86
CA THR A 33 10.34 -18.18 -6.33
C THR A 33 10.60 -16.76 -6.82
N GLU A 34 11.82 -16.26 -6.60
CA GLU A 34 12.17 -14.86 -6.88
C GLU A 34 11.86 -14.44 -8.32
N ASP A 35 12.17 -15.30 -9.29
CA ASP A 35 11.96 -15.06 -10.72
C ASP A 35 10.50 -14.84 -11.11
N HIS A 36 9.56 -15.38 -10.32
CA HIS A 36 8.13 -15.30 -10.63
C HIS A 36 7.40 -14.24 -9.79
N ARG A 37 8.00 -13.77 -8.69
CA ARG A 37 7.34 -12.85 -7.75
C ARG A 37 6.77 -11.62 -8.45
N VAL A 38 7.57 -10.94 -9.29
CA VAL A 38 7.10 -9.72 -9.96
C VAL A 38 5.87 -10.00 -10.81
N SER A 39 5.92 -11.01 -11.70
CA SER A 39 4.79 -11.37 -12.56
C SER A 39 3.55 -11.79 -11.76
N VAL A 40 3.75 -12.55 -10.68
CA VAL A 40 2.65 -13.01 -9.82
C VAL A 40 2.02 -11.84 -9.07
N TRP A 41 2.81 -10.98 -8.45
CA TRP A 41 2.30 -9.83 -7.70
C TRP A 41 1.67 -8.76 -8.61
N THR A 42 2.21 -8.52 -9.80
CA THR A 42 1.55 -7.69 -10.83
C THR A 42 0.15 -8.23 -11.15
N HIS A 43 0.00 -9.56 -11.25
CA HIS A 43 -1.30 -10.18 -11.51
C HIS A 43 -2.25 -10.12 -10.30
N LEU A 44 -1.77 -10.45 -9.10
CA LEU A 44 -2.57 -10.46 -7.87
C LEU A 44 -3.05 -9.06 -7.47
N LEU A 45 -2.20 -8.05 -7.65
CA LEU A 45 -2.55 -6.65 -7.38
C LEU A 45 -3.28 -5.99 -8.55
N SER A 46 -3.54 -6.72 -9.65
CA SER A 46 -4.20 -6.20 -10.85
C SER A 46 -3.55 -4.91 -11.37
N VAL A 47 -2.21 -4.86 -11.39
CA VAL A 47 -1.45 -3.72 -11.94
C VAL A 47 -1.68 -3.66 -13.45
N VAL A 48 -2.23 -2.55 -13.93
CA VAL A 48 -2.74 -2.40 -15.32
C VAL A 48 -1.72 -1.70 -16.23
N HIS A 49 -0.74 -1.00 -15.65
CA HIS A 49 0.21 -0.15 -16.34
C HIS A 49 -0.46 0.97 -17.15
N ASN A 50 -1.32 1.77 -16.50
CA ASN A 50 -1.93 2.96 -17.08
C ASN A 50 -0.93 4.12 -17.19
N GLU A 51 -0.12 4.04 -18.25
CA GLU A 51 0.96 4.98 -18.50
C GLU A 51 0.48 6.42 -18.68
N VAL A 52 -0.73 6.62 -19.22
CA VAL A 52 -1.31 7.95 -19.44
C VAL A 52 -1.59 8.63 -18.10
N ALA A 53 -2.26 7.95 -17.17
CA ALA A 53 -2.56 8.48 -15.85
C ALA A 53 -1.28 8.73 -15.04
N TYR A 54 -0.33 7.79 -15.08
CA TYR A 54 0.94 7.95 -14.40
C TYR A 54 1.74 9.15 -14.92
N ARG A 55 1.86 9.31 -16.24
CA ARG A 55 2.54 10.47 -16.84
C ARG A 55 1.85 11.79 -16.48
N ALA A 56 0.52 11.81 -16.40
CA ALA A 56 -0.21 13.00 -15.96
C ALA A 56 0.15 13.39 -14.52
N LEU A 57 0.27 12.43 -13.60
CA LEU A 57 0.70 12.68 -12.22
C LEU A 57 2.15 13.18 -12.15
N VAL A 58 3.07 12.57 -12.90
CA VAL A 58 4.48 12.98 -12.93
C VAL A 58 4.63 14.39 -13.52
N ALA A 59 3.80 14.76 -14.51
CA ALA A 59 3.83 16.08 -15.13
C ALA A 59 3.46 17.23 -14.17
N LEU A 60 2.77 16.95 -13.07
CA LEU A 60 2.47 17.94 -12.02
C LEU A 60 3.72 18.36 -11.22
N GLY A 61 4.84 17.63 -11.35
CA GLY A 61 6.11 17.98 -10.74
C GLY A 61 6.10 17.87 -9.22
N HIS A 62 6.84 18.76 -8.55
CA HIS A 62 7.06 18.67 -7.10
C HIS A 62 5.82 19.08 -6.29
N HIS A 63 5.28 18.14 -5.52
CA HIS A 63 4.30 18.43 -4.47
C HIS A 63 4.99 19.01 -3.21
N PRO A 64 4.50 20.10 -2.59
CA PRO A 64 5.15 20.74 -1.44
C PRO A 64 5.27 19.81 -0.23
N LEU A 65 4.18 19.14 0.17
CA LEU A 65 4.19 18.21 1.31
C LEU A 65 5.12 17.01 1.08
N ALA A 66 5.27 16.56 -0.18
CA ALA A 66 6.19 15.47 -0.50
C ALA A 66 7.65 15.87 -0.28
N THR A 67 8.00 17.12 -0.56
CA THR A 67 9.36 17.65 -0.31
C THR A 67 9.68 17.59 1.19
N GLU A 68 8.74 17.96 2.04
CA GLU A 68 8.87 17.88 3.51
C GLU A 68 9.00 16.43 3.98
N LEU A 69 8.15 15.53 3.48
CA LEU A 69 8.23 14.10 3.78
C LEU A 69 9.60 13.49 3.43
N LEU A 70 10.11 13.80 2.24
CA LEU A 70 11.37 13.27 1.74
C LEU A 70 12.60 13.82 2.48
N ALA A 71 12.48 14.97 3.13
CA ALA A 71 13.57 15.52 3.95
C ALA A 71 13.91 14.64 5.16
N THR A 72 12.99 13.77 5.58
CA THR A 72 13.21 12.84 6.70
C THR A 72 13.82 11.50 6.30
N VAL A 73 13.90 11.21 4.99
CA VAL A 73 14.33 9.91 4.47
C VAL A 73 15.51 10.07 3.50
N HIS A 74 16.64 9.49 3.88
CA HIS A 74 17.86 9.51 3.08
C HIS A 74 18.42 8.10 2.89
N HIS A 75 18.71 7.76 1.64
CA HIS A 75 19.36 6.51 1.26
C HIS A 75 20.69 6.76 0.57
N THR A 76 21.67 5.89 0.83
CA THR A 76 22.98 5.92 0.17
C THR A 76 22.87 5.65 -1.34
N ASP A 77 21.91 4.82 -1.75
CA ASP A 77 21.62 4.56 -3.16
C ASP A 77 20.83 5.73 -3.77
N THR A 78 21.54 6.55 -4.55
CA THR A 78 20.99 7.73 -5.22
C THR A 78 19.92 7.39 -6.26
N ARG A 79 20.03 6.23 -6.93
CA ARG A 79 19.03 5.80 -7.92
C ARG A 79 17.74 5.39 -7.23
N LEU A 80 17.85 4.67 -6.11
CA LEU A 80 16.72 4.33 -5.27
C LEU A 80 16.04 5.59 -4.72
N GLN A 81 16.83 6.54 -4.20
CA GLN A 81 16.32 7.80 -3.67
C GLN A 81 15.56 8.61 -4.73
N GLN A 82 16.09 8.70 -5.96
CA GLN A 82 15.43 9.42 -7.06
C GLN A 82 14.09 8.77 -7.45
N ARG A 83 14.04 7.44 -7.51
CA ARG A 83 12.80 6.70 -7.80
C ARG A 83 11.77 6.85 -6.70
N LEU A 84 12.21 6.74 -5.44
CA LEU A 84 11.35 6.97 -4.29
C LEU A 84 10.79 8.41 -4.30
N SER A 85 11.63 9.41 -4.56
CA SER A 85 11.20 10.81 -4.59
C SER A 85 10.13 11.07 -5.63
N ARG A 86 10.33 10.60 -6.87
CA ARG A 86 9.33 10.77 -7.94
C ARG A 86 8.01 10.05 -7.62
N ALA A 87 8.08 8.83 -7.08
CA ALA A 87 6.91 8.08 -6.64
C ALA A 87 6.14 8.78 -5.52
N VAL A 88 6.84 9.33 -4.52
CA VAL A 88 6.22 10.09 -3.41
C VAL A 88 5.53 11.35 -3.96
N HIS A 89 6.18 12.13 -4.83
CA HIS A 89 5.54 13.30 -5.45
C HIS A 89 4.30 12.91 -6.25
N ALA A 90 4.37 11.87 -7.09
CA ALA A 90 3.23 11.41 -7.88
C ALA A 90 2.05 10.96 -7.00
N LEU A 91 2.32 10.23 -5.92
CA LEU A 91 1.28 9.78 -4.99
C LEU A 91 0.69 10.90 -4.16
N SER A 92 1.50 11.89 -3.77
CA SER A 92 1.01 13.08 -3.09
C SER A 92 0.04 13.89 -3.94
N HIS A 93 0.27 13.96 -5.26
CA HIS A 93 -0.70 14.55 -6.19
C HIS A 93 -1.94 13.69 -6.42
N TRP A 94 -1.82 12.37 -6.30
CA TRP A 94 -2.95 11.46 -6.47
C TRP A 94 -3.96 11.52 -5.31
N CYS A 95 -3.48 11.68 -4.07
CA CYS A 95 -4.33 11.68 -2.88
C CYS A 95 -3.77 12.62 -1.80
N GLU A 96 -4.46 13.73 -1.52
CA GLU A 96 -4.02 14.71 -0.53
C GLU A 96 -3.85 14.13 0.90
N PRO A 97 -4.77 13.31 1.44
CA PRO A 97 -4.55 12.62 2.72
C PRO A 97 -3.26 11.79 2.78
N ILE A 98 -2.86 11.17 1.66
CA ILE A 98 -1.61 10.40 1.60
C ILE A 98 -0.39 11.32 1.63
N ALA A 99 -0.49 12.51 1.03
CA ALA A 99 0.56 13.53 1.07
C ALA A 99 0.84 14.05 2.49
N CYS A 100 -0.17 14.02 3.36
CA CYS A 100 -0.05 14.40 4.77
C CYS A 100 0.44 13.26 5.68
N SER A 101 0.68 12.06 5.14
CA SER A 101 1.02 10.87 5.93
C SER A 101 2.54 10.72 6.10
N PRO A 102 3.11 10.89 7.31
CA PRO A 102 4.57 10.84 7.53
C PRO A 102 5.20 9.49 7.16
N PHE A 103 4.42 8.41 7.21
CA PHE A 103 4.87 7.06 6.90
C PHE A 103 5.03 6.78 5.40
N LEU A 104 4.54 7.66 4.51
CA LEU A 104 4.43 7.40 3.07
C LEU A 104 5.78 6.99 2.42
N PRO A 105 6.91 7.69 2.61
CA PRO A 105 8.16 7.30 1.96
C PRO A 105 8.65 5.92 2.41
N THR A 106 8.56 5.62 3.70
CA THR A 106 8.94 4.32 4.27
C THR A 106 8.01 3.21 3.77
N PHE A 107 6.72 3.50 3.65
CA PHE A 107 5.71 2.58 3.13
C PHE A 107 5.92 2.23 1.65
N LEU A 108 6.38 3.20 0.85
CA LEU A 108 6.66 2.99 -0.59
C LEU A 108 7.94 2.21 -0.87
N LEU A 109 8.92 2.31 0.01
CA LEU A 109 10.24 1.70 -0.15
C LEU A 109 10.22 0.21 -0.57
N PRO A 110 9.43 -0.69 0.06
CA PRO A 110 9.35 -2.08 -0.37
C PRO A 110 8.88 -2.24 -1.82
N PHE A 111 7.89 -1.46 -2.27
CA PHE A 111 7.39 -1.52 -3.65
C PHE A 111 8.44 -1.02 -4.65
N ILE A 112 9.12 0.08 -4.33
CA ILE A 112 10.18 0.64 -5.19
C ILE A 112 11.33 -0.34 -5.34
N ARG A 113 11.72 -1.04 -4.27
CA ARG A 113 12.74 -2.10 -4.31
C ARG A 113 12.25 -3.32 -5.09
N PHE A 114 11.01 -3.73 -4.85
CA PHE A 114 10.42 -4.92 -5.46
C PHE A 114 10.27 -4.80 -6.98
N PHE A 115 9.75 -3.68 -7.48
CA PHE A 115 9.57 -3.46 -8.92
C PHE A 115 10.84 -2.91 -9.62
N GLY A 116 11.91 -2.65 -8.88
CA GLY A 116 13.27 -2.56 -9.41
C GLY A 116 13.56 -1.37 -10.34
N ARG A 117 13.18 -1.40 -11.61
CA ARG A 117 13.27 -0.23 -12.51
C ARG A 117 11.91 0.32 -12.89
N ASP A 118 10.86 -0.47 -12.68
CA ASP A 118 9.48 -0.13 -12.99
C ASP A 118 8.86 0.64 -11.81
N GLU A 119 9.21 1.91 -11.70
CA GLU A 119 8.64 2.82 -10.71
C GLU A 119 7.13 3.03 -10.89
N HIS A 120 6.65 2.97 -12.14
CA HIS A 120 5.24 3.06 -12.47
C HIS A 120 4.44 1.91 -11.83
N ALA A 121 4.90 0.66 -11.99
CA ALA A 121 4.28 -0.48 -11.32
C ALA A 121 4.30 -0.35 -9.79
N ALA A 122 5.35 0.23 -9.20
CA ALA A 122 5.40 0.47 -7.76
C ALA A 122 4.35 1.47 -7.28
N VAL A 123 4.15 2.56 -8.03
CA VAL A 123 3.11 3.56 -7.74
C VAL A 123 1.73 2.94 -7.90
N GLU A 124 1.45 2.23 -8.99
CA GLU A 124 0.17 1.56 -9.19
C GLU A 124 -0.11 0.49 -8.13
N ALA A 125 0.87 -0.34 -7.80
CA ALA A 125 0.75 -1.33 -6.73
C ALA A 125 0.40 -0.68 -5.38
N THR A 126 0.97 0.50 -5.10
CA THR A 126 0.65 1.27 -3.90
C THR A 126 -0.77 1.82 -3.96
N ILE A 127 -1.19 2.38 -5.10
CA ILE A 127 -2.58 2.84 -5.29
C ILE A 127 -3.55 1.68 -5.09
N MET A 128 -3.31 0.54 -5.73
CA MET A 128 -4.11 -0.68 -5.58
C MET A 128 -4.12 -1.16 -4.13
N PHE A 129 -3.00 -1.08 -3.43
CA PHE A 129 -2.97 -1.41 -2.01
C PHE A 129 -3.90 -0.49 -1.21
N VAL A 130 -3.76 0.82 -1.43
CA VAL A 130 -4.49 1.82 -0.68
C VAL A 130 -5.99 1.73 -0.96
N THR A 131 -6.39 1.60 -2.21
CA THR A 131 -7.80 1.55 -2.61
C THR A 131 -8.52 0.29 -2.14
N ASN A 132 -7.81 -0.84 -2.03
CA ASN A 132 -8.43 -2.12 -1.69
C ASN A 132 -8.36 -2.46 -0.19
N TRP A 133 -7.25 -2.14 0.50
CA TRP A 133 -7.03 -2.56 1.90
C TRP A 133 -6.94 -1.39 2.90
N ALA A 134 -6.65 -0.17 2.43
CA ALA A 134 -6.52 1.02 3.28
C ALA A 134 -7.57 2.09 2.96
N SER A 135 -8.63 1.76 2.22
CA SER A 135 -9.65 2.74 1.81
C SER A 135 -10.32 3.42 3.00
N SER A 136 -10.58 2.66 4.07
CA SER A 136 -11.15 3.19 5.31
C SER A 136 -10.15 3.95 6.18
N TRP A 137 -8.85 3.97 5.84
CA TRP A 137 -7.86 4.69 6.64
C TRP A 137 -8.02 6.21 6.53
N PHE A 138 -8.59 6.67 5.41
CA PHE A 138 -8.73 8.09 5.10
C PHE A 138 -10.20 8.56 5.10
N GLU A 139 -11.14 7.71 5.48
CA GLU A 139 -12.59 8.00 5.45
C GLU A 139 -12.97 9.22 6.29
N TYR A 140 -12.31 9.39 7.44
CA TYR A 140 -12.55 10.51 8.36
C TYR A 140 -11.40 11.52 8.40
N TRP A 141 -10.50 11.51 7.42
CA TRP A 141 -9.36 12.43 7.39
C TRP A 141 -9.83 13.89 7.55
N PRO A 142 -9.20 14.72 8.41
CA PRO A 142 -7.93 14.49 9.11
C PRO A 142 -8.00 13.71 10.43
N ALA A 143 -9.19 13.26 10.86
CA ALA A 143 -9.30 12.41 12.04
C ALA A 143 -8.62 11.04 11.80
N PRO A 144 -8.07 10.41 12.85
CA PRO A 144 -7.45 9.10 12.72
C PRO A 144 -8.48 8.03 12.33
N PRO A 145 -8.05 6.89 11.75
CA PRO A 145 -8.95 5.82 11.36
C PRO A 145 -9.41 5.00 12.57
N LEU A 146 -10.32 5.58 13.36
CA LEU A 146 -10.77 5.01 14.64
C LEU A 146 -11.28 3.58 14.53
N HIS A 147 -11.89 3.21 13.40
CA HIS A 147 -12.39 1.86 13.18
C HIS A 147 -11.28 0.80 13.25
N ILE A 148 -10.20 0.96 12.46
CA ILE A 148 -9.11 -0.02 12.44
C ILE A 148 -8.31 0.00 13.74
N LEU A 149 -8.15 1.18 14.35
CA LEU A 149 -7.50 1.33 15.65
C LEU A 149 -8.28 0.62 16.76
N SER A 150 -9.61 0.76 16.78
CA SER A 150 -10.48 0.05 17.73
C SER A 150 -10.45 -1.46 17.52
N VAL A 151 -10.37 -1.94 16.28
CA VAL A 151 -10.19 -3.37 16.00
C VAL A 151 -8.84 -3.85 16.53
N ALA A 152 -7.76 -3.11 16.27
CA ALA A 152 -6.42 -3.44 16.75
C ALA A 152 -6.34 -3.46 18.28
N GLU A 153 -6.91 -2.47 18.97
CA GLU A 153 -6.94 -2.42 20.44
C GLU A 153 -7.74 -3.60 21.02
N ARG A 154 -8.89 -3.93 20.45
CA ARG A 154 -9.67 -5.11 20.87
C ARG A 154 -8.90 -6.41 20.68
N LEU A 155 -8.24 -6.60 19.54
CA LEU A 155 -7.41 -7.78 19.31
C LEU A 155 -6.24 -7.85 20.29
N ALA A 156 -5.58 -6.72 20.57
CA ALA A 156 -4.52 -6.66 21.58
C ALA A 156 -5.05 -7.00 22.98
N TYR A 157 -6.22 -6.50 23.35
CA TYR A 157 -6.85 -6.78 24.65
C TYR A 157 -7.21 -8.26 24.80
N LEU A 158 -7.63 -8.94 23.72
CA LEU A 158 -7.90 -10.38 23.74
C LEU A 158 -6.65 -11.21 23.99
N GLN A 159 -5.48 -10.74 23.57
CA GLN A 159 -4.20 -11.46 23.73
C GLN A 159 -3.49 -11.09 25.04
N ASP A 160 -3.45 -9.82 25.41
CA ASP A 160 -2.75 -9.31 26.60
C ASP A 160 -3.51 -8.11 27.23
N PRO A 161 -4.54 -8.37 28.05
CA PRO A 161 -5.27 -7.32 28.76
C PRO A 161 -4.40 -6.45 29.69
N PRO A 162 -3.44 -7.00 30.46
CA PRO A 162 -2.51 -6.19 31.26
C PRO A 162 -1.73 -5.16 30.45
N LEU A 163 -1.20 -5.54 29.28
CA LEU A 163 -0.47 -4.62 28.40
C LEU A 163 -1.35 -3.46 27.95
N VAL A 164 -2.57 -3.74 27.46
CA VAL A 164 -3.49 -2.69 27.00
C VAL A 164 -3.87 -1.74 28.14
N LYS A 165 -4.13 -2.27 29.34
CA LYS A 165 -4.38 -1.43 30.53
C LYS A 165 -3.19 -0.55 30.89
N HIS A 166 -1.96 -1.04 30.69
CA HIS A 166 -0.76 -0.23 30.87
C HIS A 166 -0.65 0.86 29.80
N MET A 167 -0.91 0.54 28.52
CA MET A 167 -0.91 1.50 27.42
C MET A 167 -1.90 2.65 27.65
N VAL A 168 -3.14 2.33 28.07
CA VAL A 168 -4.14 3.34 28.42
C VAL A 168 -3.66 4.21 29.59
N ARG A 169 -3.04 3.61 30.63
CA ARG A 169 -2.53 4.35 31.78
C ARG A 169 -1.43 5.35 31.40
N VAL A 170 -0.61 5.05 30.38
CA VAL A 170 0.47 5.93 29.91
C VAL A 170 0.02 6.89 28.80
N GLY A 171 -1.26 6.94 28.45
CA GLY A 171 -1.77 7.82 27.38
C GLY A 171 -1.43 7.34 25.97
N ALA A 172 -1.25 6.03 25.79
CA ALA A 172 -1.02 5.39 24.49
C ALA A 172 -2.21 4.53 24.03
N GLY A 173 -3.40 4.78 24.59
CA GLY A 173 -4.65 4.12 24.18
C GLY A 173 -5.28 4.79 22.96
N THR A 174 -6.28 4.16 22.34
CA THR A 174 -6.93 4.71 21.13
C THR A 174 -8.04 5.73 21.42
N ASN A 175 -8.16 6.19 22.67
CA ASN A 175 -9.21 7.10 23.14
C ASN A 175 -8.80 8.58 23.19
N ASP A 176 -7.63 8.93 22.66
CA ASP A 176 -7.14 10.31 22.55
C ASP A 176 -7.43 10.92 21.16
#